data_AF-A0A552IKD3-F1
#
_entry.id   AF-A0A552IKD3-F1
#
_cell.length_a   1.000
_cell.length_b   1.000
_cell.length_c   1.000
_cell.angle_alpha   90.00
_cell.angle_beta   90.00
_cell.angle_gamma   90.00
#
_symmetry.space_group_name_H-M   'P 1'
#
loop_
_entity.id
_entity.type
_entity.pdbx_description
1 polymer ?
#
loop_
_entity_poly.entity_id
_entity_poly.type
_entity_poly.pdbx_seq_one_letter_code
_entity_poly.pdbx_strand_id
1 'polypeptide(L)' 'MILVNEAQQELQDLINSVTKSHEPVVIERRNGNYSRPLAKVLSRSLYSNIFEDYQLLINN' A
#
# COMPACT_ATOMS: atom_id res chain seq x y z
N MET A 1 -1.96 9.50 -1.00
CA MET A 1 -1.79 8.48 -2.05
C MET A 1 -0.30 8.28 -2.24
N ILE A 2 0.20 7.05 -2.27
CA ILE A 2 1.63 6.73 -2.28
C ILE A 2 1.95 5.62 -3.29
N LEU A 3 3.20 5.57 -3.76
CA LEU A 3 3.64 4.48 -4.65
C LEU A 3 3.89 3.20 -3.86
N VAL A 4 3.67 2.04 -4.48
CA VAL A 4 3.90 0.73 -3.86
C VAL A 4 5.32 0.55 -3.34
N ASN A 5 6.32 1.09 -4.04
CA ASN A 5 7.72 1.01 -3.63
C ASN A 5 8.00 1.87 -2.38
N GLU A 6 7.37 3.03 -2.27
CA GLU A 6 7.46 3.89 -1.07
C GLU A 6 6.71 3.22 0.09
N ALA A 7 5.55 2.63 -0.21
CA ALA A 7 4.73 1.89 0.75
C ALA A 7 5.47 0.67 1.34
N GLN A 8 6.35 0.05 0.56
CA GLN A 8 7.23 -1.02 1.02
C GLN A 8 8.29 -0.55 2.01
N GLN A 9 8.95 0.57 1.71
CA GLN A 9 10.04 1.09 2.53
C GLN A 9 9.54 1.68 3.86
N GLU A 10 8.38 2.32 3.84
CA GLU A 10 7.82 3.06 4.99
C GLU A 10 6.62 2.34 5.63
N LEU A 11 6.58 1.01 5.53
CA LEU A 11 5.44 0.19 5.94
C LEU A 11 4.95 0.50 7.37
N GLN A 12 5.88 0.56 8.32
CA GLN A 12 5.55 0.76 9.73
C GLN A 12 5.03 2.19 10.00
N ASP A 13 5.53 3.18 9.29
CA ASP A 13 5.10 4.57 9.42
C ASP A 13 3.72 4.79 8.80
N LEU A 14 3.44 4.13 7.69
CA LEU A 14 2.11 4.10 7.08
C LEU A 14 1.06 3.49 7.99
N ILE A 15 1.39 2.36 8.63
CA ILE A 15 0.52 1.72 9.61
C ILE A 15 0.24 2.66 10.78
N ASN A 16 1.28 3.30 11.31
CA ASN A 16 1.15 4.23 12.43
C ASN A 16 0.29 5.44 12.06
N SER A 17 0.49 5.98 10.85
CA SER A 17 -0.28 7.11 10.31
C SER A 17 -1.77 6.76 10.20
N VAL A 18 -2.12 5.68 9.51
CA VAL A 18 -3.52 5.24 9.32
C VAL A 18 -4.19 4.90 10.65
N THR A 19 -3.46 4.29 11.59
CA THR A 19 -3.99 3.96 12.93
C THR A 19 -4.29 5.22 13.74
N LYS A 20 -3.49 6.29 13.56
CA LYS A 20 -3.66 7.54 14.28
C LYS A 20 -4.73 8.43 13.64
N SER A 21 -4.68 8.60 12.32
CA SER A 21 -5.59 9.49 11.59
C SER A 21 -6.96 8.87 11.32
N HIS A 22 -7.05 7.53 11.32
CA HIS A 22 -8.22 6.79 10.83
C HIS A 22 -8.58 7.12 9.38
N GLU A 23 -7.64 7.70 8.64
CA GLU A 23 -7.81 8.04 7.23
C GLU A 23 -7.19 6.96 6.34
N PRO A 24 -7.89 6.52 5.29
CA PRO A 24 -7.34 5.53 4.38
C PRO A 24 -6.19 6.08 3.55
N VAL A 25 -5.13 5.28 3.42
CA VAL A 25 -4.08 5.54 2.43
C VAL A 25 -4.31 4.68 1.19
N VAL A 26 -4.33 5.34 0.03
CA VAL A 26 -4.36 4.69 -1.28
C VAL A 26 -2.93 4.40 -1.74
N ILE A 27 -2.65 3.15 -2.05
CA ILE A 27 -1.38 2.67 -2.60
C ILE A 27 -1.57 2.38 -4.08
N GLU A 28 -0.66 2.87 -4.91
CA GLU A 28 -0.73 2.71 -6.34
C GLU A 28 0.55 2.08 -6.91
N ARG A 29 0.39 1.34 -7.99
CA ARG A 29 1.49 0.92 -8.84
C ARG A 29 1.59 1.89 -10.01
N ARG A 30 2.78 2.44 -10.22
CA ARG A 30 3.09 3.14 -11.46
C ARG A 30 3.72 2.17 -12.44
N ASN A 31 3.18 2.09 -13.65
CA ASN A 31 3.79 1.40 -14.78
C ASN A 31 3.86 2.35 -15.98
N GLY A 32 5.04 2.93 -16.22
CA GLY A 32 5.21 4.04 -17.15
C GLY A 32 4.41 5.27 -16.73
N ASN A 33 3.56 5.79 -17.64
CA ASN A 33 2.69 6.95 -17.39
C ASN A 33 1.34 6.59 -16.75
N TYR A 34 1.10 5.30 -16.45
CA TYR A 34 -0.15 4.85 -15.86
C TYR A 34 0.03 4.57 -14.38
N SER A 35 -0.84 5.17 -13.56
CA SER A 35 -0.99 4.81 -12.15
C SER A 35 -2.27 4.00 -11.99
N ARG A 36 -2.17 2.83 -11.32
CA ARG A 36 -3.32 1.99 -10.98
C ARG A 36 -3.40 1.84 -9.46
N PRO A 37 -4.54 2.14 -8.81
CA PRO A 37 -4.73 1.86 -7.41
C PRO A 37 -4.65 0.35 -7.19
N LEU A 38 -3.76 -0.05 -6.28
CA LEU A 38 -3.61 -1.43 -5.83
C LEU A 38 -4.42 -1.65 -4.55
N ALA A 39 -4.33 -0.73 -3.60
CA ALA A 39 -4.89 -0.97 -2.29
C ALA A 39 -5.40 0.30 -1.63
N LYS A 40 -6.36 0.11 -0.74
CA LYS A 40 -6.81 1.13 0.20
C LYS A 40 -6.65 0.56 1.60
N VAL A 41 -5.70 1.11 2.35
CA VAL A 41 -5.35 0.62 3.68
C VAL A 41 -6.10 1.45 4.70
N LEU A 42 -6.93 0.79 5.49
CA LEU A 42 -7.67 1.38 6.62
C LEU A 42 -7.16 0.90 7.99
N SER A 43 -6.37 -0.19 8.03
CA SER A 43 -5.79 -0.73 9.26
C SER A 43 -4.66 -1.72 8.98
N ARG A 44 -3.86 -2.03 10.01
CA ARG A 44 -2.71 -2.95 9.95
C ARG A 44 -3.08 -4.35 9.41
N SER A 45 -4.25 -4.86 9.79
CA SER A 45 -4.73 -6.18 9.38
C SER A 45 -5.06 -6.26 7.88
N LEU A 46 -5.51 -5.16 7.29
CA LEU A 46 -5.81 -5.11 5.85
C LEU A 46 -4.54 -4.96 5.01
N TYR A 47 -3.49 -4.30 5.52
CA TYR A 47 -2.24 -4.14 4.79
C TYR A 47 -1.50 -5.47 4.58
N SER A 48 -1.40 -6.31 5.62
CA SER A 48 -0.61 -7.55 5.56
C SER A 48 -1.11 -8.51 4.47
N ASN A 49 -2.43 -8.74 4.41
CA ASN A 49 -3.05 -9.61 3.40
C ASN A 49 -2.88 -9.06 1.98
N ILE A 50 -3.08 -7.75 1.83
CA ILE A 50 -2.95 -7.06 0.55
C ILE A 50 -1.49 -7.12 0.04
N PHE A 51 -0.53 -6.97 0.93
CA PHE A 51 0.88 -6.88 0.56
C PHE A 51 1.43 -8.20 0.03
N GLU A 52 1.14 -9.31 0.70
CA GLU A 52 1.55 -10.65 0.28
C GLU A 52 0.97 -11.02 -1.10
N ASP A 53 -0.33 -10.74 -1.31
CA ASP A 53 -0.99 -10.96 -2.61
C ASP A 53 -0.36 -10.11 -3.72
N TYR A 54 0.03 -8.86 -3.43
CA TYR A 54 0.68 -8.00 -4.43
C TYR A 54 2.14 -8.38 -4.71
N GLN A 55 2.90 -8.88 -3.74
CA GLN A 55 4.23 -9.44 -4.00
C GLN A 55 4.16 -10.60 -5.00
N LEU A 56 3.16 -11.48 -4.87
CA LEU A 56 2.94 -12.61 -5.77
C LEU A 56 2.56 -12.17 -7.19
N LEU A 57 1.81 -11.06 -7.33
CA LEU A 57 1.43 -10.47 -8.63
C LEU A 57 2.53 -9.62 -9.30
N ILE A 58 3.55 -9.23 -8.56
CA ILE A 58 4.70 -8.46 -9.08
C ILE A 58 5.86 -9.39 -9.47
N ASN A 59 6.03 -10.51 -8.77
CA ASN A 59 7.16 -11.44 -8.95
C ASN A 59 6.85 -12.66 -9.84
N ASN A 60 5.64 -12.74 -10.42
CA ASN A 60 5.26 -13.64 -11.51
C ASN A 60 5.06 -12.86 -12.81
#